data_AF-A0ABC8XD41-F1
#
_entry.id   AF-A0ABC8XD41-F1
#
_cell.length_a   1.000
_cell.length_b   1.000
_cell.length_c   1.000
_cell.angle_alpha   90.00
_cell.angle_beta   90.00
_cell.angle_gamma   90.00
#
_symmetry.space_group_name_H-M   'P 1'
#
loop_
_entity.id
_entity.type
_entity.pdbx_description
1 polymer ?
#
loop_
_entity_poly.entity_id
_entity_poly.type
_entity_poly.pdbx_seq_one_letter_code
_entity_poly.pdbx_strand_id
1 'polypeptide(L)'
;MGFLFTGGASPLSLLCDENMNEIFGCNDGEGELPELGVDLDFLQGFPLETDEVVASLMEKEKEQLIDVATGGYLQRLNSGGLVSSWRIAAIDWINKAQAHHNFGPLCFYLSVNYLDRFLSTNEPPADRPWMQQLLPVACLAIAAKMEENVVPRCTDFVVCSKKYNFGTEAIKNVELFVLSSLNWRMQAVTPFSYINYFADKFTKGKPLSCGFASRCTELVLGTLEAIKFLQFRPSEIAAVVVLSAAVESHVLDFSSALIASNIPVDKENLRRCREAMQEVGLVKKNEERNASPSVPNSPSGVLDTSCFSFRTDNNQTPGSSQENNNNNNQAYTPASKRTRLDA
;
A
#
# COMPACT_ATOMS: atom_id res chain seq x y z
N MET A 1 40.99 -10.29 31.05
CA MET A 1 40.10 -10.89 32.07
C MET A 1 38.80 -11.23 31.37
N GLY A 2 38.62 -12.51 31.05
CA GLY A 2 37.40 -13.01 30.42
C GLY A 2 36.36 -13.37 31.47
N PHE A 3 35.11 -13.02 31.23
CA PHE A 3 33.98 -13.54 31.98
C PHE A 3 33.35 -14.68 31.16
N LEU A 4 33.68 -15.90 31.59
CA LEU A 4 32.96 -17.12 31.28
C LEU A 4 31.61 -17.06 32.03
N PHE A 5 30.51 -16.93 31.31
CA PHE A 5 29.20 -17.32 31.83
C PHE A 5 29.04 -18.82 31.58
N THR A 6 29.36 -19.61 32.60
CA THR A 6 28.87 -20.99 32.73
C THR A 6 27.65 -20.93 33.64
N GLY A 7 26.49 -21.20 33.07
CA GLY A 7 25.21 -21.21 33.78
C GLY A 7 24.21 -21.97 32.92
N GLY A 8 24.00 -23.24 33.23
CA GLY A 8 23.15 -24.15 32.47
C GLY A 8 21.71 -23.66 32.44
N ALA A 9 21.19 -23.40 31.24
CA ALA A 9 19.78 -23.34 30.97
C ALA A 9 19.33 -24.71 30.44
N SER A 10 18.41 -25.35 31.15
CA SER A 10 17.67 -26.51 30.65
C SER A 10 16.96 -26.15 29.34
N PRO A 11 16.82 -27.11 28.40
CA PRO A 11 16.20 -26.83 27.11
C PRO A 11 14.72 -26.53 27.31
N LEU A 12 14.28 -25.36 26.83
CA LEU A 12 12.87 -24.94 26.80
C LEU A 12 12.04 -25.98 26.03
N SER A 13 11.31 -26.82 26.75
CA SER A 13 10.33 -27.74 26.18
C SER A 13 9.09 -26.97 25.73
N LEU A 14 9.16 -26.39 24.54
CA LEU A 14 8.00 -25.90 23.79
C LEU A 14 7.29 -27.11 23.17
N LEU A 15 6.33 -27.71 23.88
CA LEU A 15 5.44 -28.71 23.31
C LEU A 15 4.42 -27.98 22.43
N CYS A 16 4.69 -27.89 21.13
CA CYS A 16 3.70 -27.60 20.10
C CYS A 16 3.32 -28.92 19.44
N ASP A 17 2.02 -29.21 19.35
CA ASP A 17 1.52 -30.39 18.63
C ASP A 17 1.59 -30.11 17.12
N GLU A 18 2.27 -30.97 16.37
CA GLU A 18 2.56 -30.76 14.94
C GLU A 18 1.45 -31.38 14.08
N ASN A 19 0.69 -30.57 13.34
CA ASN A 19 -0.05 -31.06 12.19
C ASN A 19 0.51 -30.44 10.91
N MET A 20 1.16 -31.28 10.09
CA MET A 20 1.75 -30.90 8.82
C MET A 20 0.72 -31.13 7.72
N ASN A 21 -0.03 -30.08 7.36
CA ASN A 21 -0.51 -29.78 6.01
C ASN A 21 -1.18 -28.38 6.02
N GLU A 22 -0.84 -27.56 5.02
CA GLU A 22 -1.20 -26.14 4.83
C GLU A 22 -0.59 -25.14 5.83
N ILE A 23 0.39 -24.36 5.36
CA ILE A 23 1.19 -23.45 6.19
C ILE A 23 0.51 -22.08 6.38
N PHE A 24 -0.37 -21.67 5.47
CA PHE A 24 -1.27 -20.52 5.59
C PHE A 24 -2.51 -20.72 4.71
N GLY A 25 -3.49 -21.49 5.19
CA GLY A 25 -4.80 -21.65 4.55
C GLY A 25 -5.82 -20.69 5.17
N CYS A 26 -5.91 -19.47 4.65
CA CYS A 26 -7.13 -18.68 4.81
C CYS A 26 -8.19 -19.31 3.90
N ASN A 27 -9.38 -19.57 4.43
CA ASN A 27 -10.48 -20.01 3.57
C ASN A 27 -10.91 -18.74 2.82
N ASP A 28 -10.75 -18.71 1.50
CA ASP A 28 -11.20 -17.59 0.66
C ASP A 28 -12.74 -17.61 0.61
N GLY A 29 -13.36 -17.19 1.71
CA GLY A 29 -14.72 -16.72 1.67
C GLY A 29 -14.67 -15.38 0.95
N GLU A 30 -15.28 -15.31 -0.23
CA GLU A 30 -15.50 -14.05 -0.95
C GLU A 30 -16.34 -13.12 -0.06
N GLY A 31 -15.64 -12.33 0.74
CA GLY A 31 -16.16 -11.17 1.45
C GLY A 31 -15.43 -9.96 0.89
N GLU A 32 -16.19 -8.96 0.47
CA GLU A 32 -15.64 -7.67 0.03
C GLU A 32 -14.59 -7.16 1.02
N LEU A 33 -13.44 -6.73 0.47
CA LEU A 33 -12.43 -5.97 1.19
C LEU A 33 -13.13 -4.82 1.93
N PRO A 34 -13.04 -4.73 3.27
CA PRO A 34 -13.51 -3.56 3.97
C PRO A 34 -12.67 -2.36 3.51
N GLU A 35 -13.32 -1.31 3.03
CA GLU A 35 -12.67 -0.03 2.82
C GLU A 35 -11.97 0.36 4.12
N LEU A 36 -10.64 0.54 4.06
CA LEU A 36 -9.86 1.08 5.17
C LEU A 36 -10.42 2.48 5.46
N GLY A 37 -11.32 2.56 6.44
CA GLY A 37 -11.81 3.82 7.00
C GLY A 37 -10.69 4.49 7.77
N VAL A 38 -9.73 5.06 7.06
CA VAL A 38 -8.68 5.89 7.64
C VAL A 38 -9.29 7.24 7.98
N ASP A 39 -9.67 7.39 9.24
CA ASP A 39 -10.18 8.63 9.79
C ASP A 39 -9.19 9.78 9.53
N LEU A 40 -9.74 10.91 9.11
CA LEU A 40 -9.01 12.16 8.83
C LEU A 40 -8.14 12.61 10.04
N ASP A 41 -8.49 12.13 11.24
CA ASP A 41 -7.78 12.36 12.51
C ASP A 41 -6.33 11.84 12.52
N PHE A 42 -5.99 10.81 11.73
CA PHE A 42 -4.65 10.20 11.78
C PHE A 42 -3.53 11.17 11.41
N LEU A 43 -3.73 12.02 10.39
CA LEU A 43 -2.75 13.08 10.07
C LEU A 43 -2.93 14.34 10.93
N GLN A 44 -4.10 14.51 11.55
CA GLN A 44 -4.40 15.63 12.43
C GLN A 44 -3.68 15.49 13.79
N GLY A 45 -3.26 14.27 14.16
CA GLY A 45 -2.44 13.99 15.34
C GLY A 45 -0.94 14.32 15.20
N PHE A 46 -0.42 14.51 13.98
CA PHE A 46 1.00 14.85 13.78
C PHE A 46 1.22 16.37 13.77
N PRO A 47 1.99 16.94 14.71
CA PRO A 47 2.32 18.36 14.71
C PRO A 47 2.99 18.81 13.40
N LEU A 48 2.82 20.08 13.02
CA LEU A 48 3.67 20.67 12.00
C LEU A 48 5.08 20.79 12.57
N GLU A 49 5.95 19.88 12.18
CA GLU A 49 7.32 19.83 12.69
C GLU A 49 8.17 20.98 12.16
N THR A 50 8.99 21.56 13.03
CA THR A 50 9.97 22.58 12.65
C THR A 50 11.14 21.96 11.90
N ASP A 51 11.86 22.76 11.10
CA ASP A 51 13.04 22.30 10.36
C ASP A 51 14.10 21.65 11.29
N GLU A 52 14.22 22.12 12.55
CA GLU A 52 15.12 21.55 13.56
C GLU A 52 14.67 20.16 14.03
N VAL A 53 13.37 19.98 14.30
CA VAL A 53 12.83 18.67 14.71
C VAL A 53 12.96 17.67 13.57
N VAL A 54 12.64 18.08 12.34
CA VAL A 54 12.79 17.25 11.14
C VAL A 54 14.24 16.83 10.94
N ALA A 55 15.20 17.74 11.13
CA ALA A 55 16.62 17.39 11.06
C ALA A 55 17.01 16.33 12.11
N SER A 56 16.50 16.44 13.34
CA SER A 56 16.74 15.43 14.38
C SER A 56 16.12 14.07 14.05
N LEU A 57 14.92 14.04 13.46
CA LEU A 57 14.26 12.83 12.99
C LEU A 57 15.04 12.17 11.85
N MET A 58 15.57 12.97 10.92
CA MET A 58 16.38 12.48 9.80
C MET A 58 17.75 11.95 10.24
N GLU A 59 18.28 12.38 11.38
CA GLU A 59 19.48 11.75 11.94
C GLU A 59 19.13 10.42 12.61
N LYS A 60 18.03 10.39 13.39
CA LYS A 60 17.52 9.17 14.02
C LYS A 60 17.12 8.09 13.00
N GLU A 61 16.53 8.47 11.86
CA GLU A 61 16.14 7.50 10.84
C GLU A 61 17.37 6.82 10.21
N LYS A 62 18.50 7.53 10.05
CA LYS A 62 19.73 6.94 9.52
C LYS A 62 20.23 5.84 10.43
N GLU A 63 20.28 6.09 11.74
CA GLU A 63 20.70 5.09 12.72
C GLU A 63 19.81 3.83 12.70
N GLN A 64 18.51 4.00 12.45
CA GLN A 64 17.55 2.90 12.43
C GLN A 64 17.55 2.12 11.12
N LEU A 65 18.02 2.72 10.02
CA LEU A 65 18.00 2.11 8.69
C LEU A 65 19.27 1.32 8.36
N ILE A 66 20.39 1.50 9.08
CA ILE A 66 21.70 0.91 8.74
C ILE A 66 21.57 -0.59 8.42
N ASP A 67 21.05 -1.39 9.35
CA ASP A 67 21.02 -2.85 9.17
C ASP A 67 19.99 -3.32 8.12
N VAL A 68 18.97 -2.51 7.84
CA VAL A 68 17.88 -2.86 6.90
C VAL A 68 18.20 -2.45 5.47
N ALA A 69 18.76 -1.25 5.28
CA ALA A 69 19.08 -0.68 3.96
C ALA A 69 20.50 -1.00 3.49
N THR A 70 21.39 -1.47 4.37
CA THR A 70 22.77 -1.80 4.01
C THR A 70 23.14 -3.22 4.40
N GLY A 71 23.91 -3.90 3.55
CA GLY A 71 24.50 -5.20 3.87
C GLY A 71 23.70 -6.42 3.42
N GLY A 72 23.85 -7.51 4.17
CA GLY A 72 23.42 -8.85 3.76
C GLY A 72 21.90 -9.06 3.73
N TYR A 73 21.11 -8.25 4.44
CA TYR A 73 19.66 -8.44 4.51
C TYR A 73 18.97 -8.25 3.15
N LEU A 74 19.19 -7.10 2.49
CA LEU A 74 18.66 -6.87 1.13
C LEU A 74 19.12 -7.94 0.14
N GLN A 75 20.37 -8.40 0.26
CA GLN A 75 20.88 -9.47 -0.59
C GLN A 75 20.12 -10.79 -0.37
N ARG A 76 19.89 -11.18 0.90
CA ARG A 76 19.12 -12.38 1.27
C ARG A 76 17.66 -12.30 0.82
N LEU A 77 17.06 -11.11 0.86
CA LEU A 77 15.70 -10.89 0.37
C LEU A 77 15.61 -11.04 -1.16
N ASN A 78 16.55 -10.42 -1.89
CA ASN A 78 16.59 -10.47 -3.35
C ASN A 78 17.00 -11.84 -3.90
N SER A 79 17.71 -12.67 -3.14
CA SER A 79 18.09 -14.02 -3.56
C SER A 79 16.93 -15.04 -3.48
N GLY A 80 15.73 -14.65 -3.06
CA GLY A 80 14.54 -15.51 -3.07
C GLY A 80 14.58 -16.68 -2.08
N GLY A 81 15.33 -16.54 -0.98
CA GLY A 81 15.51 -17.59 0.03
C GLY A 81 14.48 -17.57 1.17
N LEU A 82 14.80 -18.30 2.25
CA LEU A 82 13.94 -18.45 3.43
C LEU A 82 13.54 -17.12 4.07
N VAL A 83 14.46 -16.15 4.13
CA VAL A 83 14.20 -14.82 4.69
C VAL A 83 13.13 -14.08 3.87
N SER A 84 13.19 -14.18 2.55
CA SER A 84 12.23 -13.56 1.63
C SER A 84 10.83 -14.16 1.78
N SER A 85 10.75 -15.50 1.82
CA SER A 85 9.47 -16.19 2.02
C SER A 85 8.86 -15.93 3.40
N TRP A 86 9.68 -15.84 4.45
CA TRP A 86 9.22 -15.46 5.79
C TRP A 86 8.67 -14.04 5.80
N ARG A 87 9.38 -13.08 5.19
CA ARG A 87 8.94 -11.68 5.11
C ARG A 87 7.58 -11.56 4.41
N ILE A 88 7.43 -12.19 3.24
CA ILE A 88 6.18 -12.14 2.45
C ILE A 88 5.01 -12.72 3.26
N ALA A 89 5.18 -13.91 3.83
CA ALA A 89 4.14 -14.56 4.63
C ALA A 89 3.78 -13.77 5.89
N ALA A 90 4.79 -13.17 6.54
CA ALA A 90 4.59 -12.35 7.72
C ALA A 90 3.82 -11.06 7.40
N ILE A 91 4.15 -10.35 6.30
CA ILE A 91 3.43 -9.14 5.91
C ILE A 91 1.98 -9.44 5.56
N ASP A 92 1.72 -10.50 4.78
CA ASP A 92 0.36 -10.95 4.46
C ASP A 92 -0.46 -11.26 5.74
N TRP A 93 0.14 -11.98 6.67
CA TRP A 93 -0.50 -12.29 7.95
C TRP A 93 -0.77 -11.02 8.78
N ILE A 94 0.21 -10.12 8.89
CA ILE A 94 0.07 -8.87 9.66
C ILE A 94 -1.04 -8.01 9.06
N ASN A 95 -1.12 -7.90 7.72
CA ASN A 95 -2.16 -7.14 7.04
C ASN A 95 -3.57 -7.67 7.38
N LYS A 96 -3.75 -9.00 7.32
CA LYS A 96 -5.02 -9.65 7.70
C LYS A 96 -5.36 -9.46 9.18
N ALA A 97 -4.37 -9.61 10.06
CA ALA A 97 -4.57 -9.47 11.49
C ALA A 97 -4.86 -8.01 11.90
N GLN A 98 -4.20 -7.03 11.28
CA GLN A 98 -4.50 -5.61 11.49
C GLN A 98 -5.94 -5.30 11.08
N ALA A 99 -6.41 -5.78 9.92
CA ALA A 99 -7.78 -5.58 9.48
C ALA A 99 -8.79 -6.23 10.44
N HIS A 100 -8.49 -7.43 10.95
CA HIS A 100 -9.33 -8.12 11.93
C HIS A 100 -9.47 -7.34 13.26
N HIS A 101 -8.40 -6.73 13.73
CA HIS A 101 -8.40 -5.96 14.98
C HIS A 101 -8.74 -4.48 14.80
N ASN A 102 -8.90 -4.01 13.56
CA ASN A 102 -9.12 -2.61 13.22
C ASN A 102 -8.03 -1.68 13.78
N PHE A 103 -6.76 -2.11 13.75
CA PHE A 103 -5.63 -1.25 14.16
C PHE A 103 -5.35 -0.17 13.12
N GLY A 104 -4.72 0.92 13.53
CA GLY A 104 -4.35 2.02 12.66
C GLY A 104 -3.22 1.69 11.67
N PRO A 105 -3.03 2.52 10.64
CA PRO A 105 -1.98 2.33 9.64
C PRO A 105 -0.56 2.43 10.22
N LEU A 106 -0.35 3.24 11.26
CA LEU A 106 0.95 3.33 11.93
C LEU A 106 1.30 2.02 12.66
N CYS A 107 0.33 1.36 13.30
CA CYS A 107 0.55 0.06 13.92
C CYS A 107 0.98 -0.99 12.88
N PHE A 108 0.34 -1.03 11.71
CA PHE A 108 0.78 -1.91 10.61
C PHE A 108 2.22 -1.61 10.19
N TYR A 109 2.54 -0.35 9.94
CA TYR A 109 3.88 0.06 9.53
C TYR A 109 4.95 -0.30 10.58
N LEU A 110 4.68 -0.05 11.86
CA LEU A 110 5.59 -0.40 12.95
C LEU A 110 5.79 -1.91 13.05
N SER A 111 4.74 -2.70 12.85
CA SER A 111 4.83 -4.17 12.85
C SER A 111 5.81 -4.67 11.80
N VAL A 112 5.72 -4.15 10.57
CA VAL A 112 6.64 -4.51 9.47
C VAL A 112 8.04 -3.94 9.72
N ASN A 113 8.16 -2.73 10.26
CA ASN A 113 9.46 -2.15 10.66
C ASN A 113 10.20 -3.04 11.67
N TYR A 114 9.50 -3.54 12.70
CA TYR A 114 10.10 -4.43 13.70
C TYR A 114 10.48 -5.78 13.11
N LEU A 115 9.64 -6.33 12.22
CA LEU A 115 9.93 -7.55 11.49
C LEU A 115 11.22 -7.42 10.66
N ASP A 116 11.32 -6.38 9.82
CA ASP A 116 12.47 -6.20 8.93
C ASP A 116 13.77 -5.96 9.70
N ARG A 117 13.73 -5.15 10.78
CA ARG A 117 14.88 -4.93 11.66
C ARG A 117 15.27 -6.18 12.47
N PHE A 118 14.31 -7.04 12.80
CA PHE A 118 14.62 -8.31 13.45
C PHE A 118 15.31 -9.27 12.47
N LEU A 119 14.77 -9.41 11.25
CA LEU A 119 15.30 -10.31 10.21
C LEU A 119 16.61 -9.82 9.57
N SER A 120 16.95 -8.54 9.72
CA SER A 120 18.24 -8.02 9.28
C SER A 120 19.38 -8.56 10.15
N THR A 121 19.15 -8.66 11.46
CA THR A 121 20.14 -9.07 12.46
C THR A 121 20.04 -10.55 12.87
N ASN A 122 18.89 -11.19 12.65
CA ASN A 122 18.64 -12.59 13.02
C ASN A 122 18.24 -13.40 11.79
N GLU A 123 18.97 -14.48 11.53
CA GLU A 123 18.59 -15.41 10.47
C GLU A 123 17.51 -16.39 10.96
N PRO A 124 16.46 -16.65 10.15
CA PRO A 124 15.46 -17.65 10.45
C PRO A 124 16.08 -19.04 10.70
N PRO A 125 15.91 -19.62 11.89
CA PRO A 125 16.37 -20.97 12.19
C PRO A 125 15.56 -22.00 11.40
N ALA A 126 16.25 -22.84 10.61
CA ALA A 126 15.61 -23.91 9.84
C ALA A 126 14.96 -24.98 10.75
N ASP A 127 15.43 -25.14 11.98
CA ASP A 127 14.95 -26.08 12.99
C ASP A 127 13.71 -25.60 13.75
N ARG A 128 13.25 -24.35 13.54
CA ARG A 128 12.11 -23.76 14.28
C ARG A 128 11.09 -23.13 13.33
N PRO A 129 10.39 -23.94 12.52
CA PRO A 129 9.41 -23.44 11.56
C PRO A 129 8.22 -22.71 12.23
N TRP A 130 7.95 -22.98 13.51
CA TRP A 130 6.93 -22.27 14.28
C TRP A 130 7.23 -20.77 14.45
N MET A 131 8.50 -20.36 14.39
CA MET A 131 8.89 -18.95 14.50
C MET A 131 8.36 -18.12 13.32
N GLN A 132 8.18 -18.74 12.15
CA GLN A 132 7.60 -18.06 10.99
C GLN A 132 6.20 -17.49 11.28
N GLN A 133 5.44 -18.15 12.16
CA GLN A 133 4.09 -17.72 12.53
C GLN A 133 4.09 -16.84 13.79
N LEU A 134 4.96 -17.12 14.75
CA LEU A 134 4.96 -16.40 16.03
C LEU A 134 5.67 -15.05 15.97
N LEU A 135 6.65 -14.90 15.09
CA LEU A 135 7.36 -13.64 14.88
C LEU A 135 6.43 -12.49 14.44
N PRO A 136 5.60 -12.61 13.38
CA PRO A 136 4.68 -11.55 13.00
C PRO A 136 3.64 -11.23 14.08
N VAL A 137 3.17 -12.24 14.83
CA VAL A 137 2.27 -12.05 15.99
C VAL A 137 2.94 -11.17 17.04
N ALA A 138 4.19 -11.46 17.40
CA ALA A 138 4.94 -10.68 18.39
C ALA A 138 5.21 -9.25 17.90
N CYS A 139 5.62 -9.08 16.64
CA CYS A 139 5.83 -7.74 16.05
C CYS A 139 4.55 -6.90 16.09
N LEU A 140 3.40 -7.50 15.72
CA LEU A 140 2.10 -6.84 15.78
C LEU A 140 1.67 -6.51 17.21
N ALA A 141 1.85 -7.43 18.15
CA ALA A 141 1.53 -7.20 19.55
C ALA A 141 2.38 -6.08 20.16
N ILE A 142 3.66 -5.99 19.81
CA ILE A 142 4.51 -4.88 20.25
C ILE A 142 4.04 -3.56 19.60
N ALA A 143 3.79 -3.54 18.29
CA ALA A 143 3.31 -2.34 17.60
C ALA A 143 1.98 -1.84 18.19
N ALA A 144 1.04 -2.74 18.47
CA ALA A 144 -0.22 -2.40 19.11
C ALA A 144 0.01 -1.78 20.50
N LYS A 145 0.96 -2.30 21.31
CA LYS A 145 1.32 -1.70 22.61
C LYS A 145 1.98 -0.33 22.50
N MET A 146 2.59 -0.02 21.36
CA MET A 146 3.27 1.26 21.14
C MET A 146 2.32 2.34 20.61
N GLU A 147 1.28 1.94 19.85
CA GLU A 147 0.47 2.89 19.07
C GLU A 147 -1.03 2.87 19.42
N GLU A 148 -1.59 1.72 19.79
CA GLU A 148 -3.03 1.56 19.91
C GLU A 148 -3.54 1.89 21.32
N ASN A 149 -4.67 2.61 21.38
CA ASN A 149 -5.32 2.94 22.65
C ASN A 149 -5.89 1.70 23.36
N VAL A 150 -6.32 0.71 22.57
CA VAL A 150 -6.91 -0.53 23.07
C VAL A 150 -6.15 -1.70 22.50
N VAL A 151 -5.38 -2.37 23.35
CA VAL A 151 -4.58 -3.52 22.97
C VAL A 151 -5.31 -4.80 23.38
N PRO A 152 -5.59 -5.73 22.45
CA PRO A 152 -6.13 -7.05 22.76
C PRO A 152 -5.23 -7.84 23.72
N ARG A 153 -5.75 -8.92 24.31
CA ARG A 153 -4.90 -9.83 25.09
C ARG A 153 -3.99 -10.59 24.14
N CYS A 154 -2.81 -11.01 24.61
CA CYS A 154 -1.84 -11.75 23.76
C CYS A 154 -2.47 -12.98 23.07
N THR A 155 -3.40 -13.69 23.73
CA THR A 155 -4.11 -14.84 23.16
C THR A 155 -4.96 -14.49 21.95
N ASP A 156 -5.42 -13.24 21.89
CA ASP A 156 -6.39 -12.79 20.90
C ASP A 156 -5.69 -12.34 19.61
N PHE A 157 -4.36 -12.29 19.55
CA PHE A 157 -3.63 -11.95 18.32
C PHE A 157 -3.46 -13.15 17.37
N VAL A 158 -3.70 -14.38 17.82
CA VAL A 158 -3.43 -15.61 17.03
C VAL A 158 -4.60 -15.95 16.07
N VAL A 159 -5.47 -14.98 15.75
CA VAL A 159 -6.74 -15.21 15.04
C VAL A 159 -6.58 -15.83 13.65
N CYS A 160 -5.46 -15.54 12.98
CA CYS A 160 -5.22 -15.97 11.61
C CYS A 160 -4.25 -17.16 11.48
N SER A 161 -3.83 -17.79 12.59
CA SER A 161 -2.97 -18.98 12.55
C SER A 161 -3.74 -20.25 12.89
N LYS A 162 -3.76 -21.21 11.96
CA LYS A 162 -4.42 -22.52 12.15
C LYS A 162 -3.47 -23.66 12.49
N LYS A 163 -2.16 -23.49 12.21
CA LYS A 163 -1.20 -24.61 12.25
C LYS A 163 -0.68 -24.91 13.67
N TYR A 164 -0.42 -23.86 14.45
CA TYR A 164 0.09 -23.98 15.79
C TYR A 164 -0.80 -23.21 16.76
N ASN A 165 -1.15 -23.84 17.88
CA ASN A 165 -1.80 -23.17 18.99
C ASN A 165 -0.73 -22.66 19.96
N PHE A 166 -0.51 -21.35 19.98
CA PHE A 166 0.50 -20.74 20.83
C PHE A 166 -0.11 -20.29 22.15
N GLY A 167 0.44 -20.78 23.26
CA GLY A 167 0.13 -20.23 24.58
C GLY A 167 0.66 -18.80 24.73
N THR A 168 0.04 -18.04 25.62
CA THR A 168 0.42 -16.66 25.97
C THR A 168 1.92 -16.51 26.28
N GLU A 169 2.51 -17.52 26.93
CA GLU A 169 3.92 -17.50 27.32
C GLU A 169 4.86 -17.58 26.12
N ALA A 170 4.50 -18.34 25.08
CA ALA A 170 5.30 -18.41 23.86
C ALA A 170 5.33 -17.04 23.16
N ILE A 171 4.17 -16.38 23.06
CA ILE A 171 4.04 -15.04 22.45
C ILE A 171 4.92 -14.04 23.22
N LYS A 172 4.79 -13.99 24.56
CA LYS A 172 5.59 -13.10 25.40
C LYS A 172 7.09 -13.34 25.27
N ASN A 173 7.53 -14.59 25.17
CA ASN A 173 8.94 -14.92 24.99
C ASN A 173 9.48 -14.42 23.65
N VAL A 174 8.71 -14.54 22.57
CA VAL A 174 9.10 -13.98 21.26
C VAL A 174 9.03 -12.45 21.27
N GLU A 175 8.04 -11.84 21.94
CA GLU A 175 8.02 -10.38 22.12
C GLU A 175 9.30 -9.89 22.81
N LEU A 176 9.68 -10.51 23.94
CA LEU A 176 10.91 -10.18 24.66
C LEU A 176 12.17 -10.39 23.80
N PHE A 177 12.17 -11.42 22.95
CA PHE A 177 13.27 -11.67 22.04
C PHE A 177 13.37 -10.55 20.98
N VAL A 178 12.26 -10.17 20.36
CA VAL A 178 12.22 -9.04 19.41
C VAL A 178 12.67 -7.74 20.07
N LEU A 179 12.12 -7.41 21.25
CA LEU A 179 12.49 -6.22 22.02
C LEU A 179 14.00 -6.20 22.33
N SER A 180 14.55 -7.34 22.75
CA SER A 180 15.97 -7.47 23.07
C SER A 180 16.85 -7.32 21.83
N SER A 181 16.49 -7.96 20.71
CA SER A 181 17.19 -7.86 19.42
C SER A 181 17.18 -6.43 18.87
N LEU A 182 16.13 -5.66 19.14
CA LEU A 182 16.00 -4.26 18.73
C LEU A 182 16.54 -3.26 19.76
N ASN A 183 17.21 -3.75 20.83
CA ASN A 183 17.69 -2.95 21.95
C ASN A 183 16.59 -2.04 22.55
N TRP A 184 15.35 -2.50 22.56
CA TRP A 184 14.17 -1.75 23.02
C TRP A 184 13.92 -0.43 22.27
N ARG A 185 14.56 -0.21 21.13
CA ARG A 185 14.39 0.98 20.29
C ARG A 185 13.13 0.85 19.43
N MET A 186 11.97 0.91 20.09
CA MET A 186 10.66 0.69 19.45
C MET A 186 10.07 1.94 18.82
N GLN A 187 10.54 3.12 19.20
CA GLN A 187 10.11 4.39 18.60
C GLN A 187 10.81 4.60 17.23
N ALA A 188 10.32 3.91 16.21
CA ALA A 188 10.80 4.03 14.83
C ALA A 188 10.39 5.37 14.21
N VAL A 189 11.27 5.97 13.42
CA VAL A 189 10.93 7.11 12.57
C VAL A 189 10.21 6.56 11.33
N THR A 190 9.03 7.08 11.02
CA THR A 190 8.18 6.57 9.94
C THR A 190 7.91 7.67 8.91
N PRO A 191 7.52 7.31 7.67
CA PRO A 191 7.13 8.29 6.66
C PRO A 191 6.00 9.21 7.14
N PHE A 192 5.10 8.70 7.99
CA PHE A 192 3.98 9.45 8.56
C PHE A 192 4.43 10.70 9.32
N SER A 193 5.55 10.61 10.06
CA SER A 193 6.13 11.74 10.80
C SER A 193 6.53 12.93 9.93
N TYR A 194 6.68 12.74 8.62
CA TYR A 194 7.09 13.79 7.69
C TYR A 194 5.99 14.27 6.74
N ILE A 195 4.81 13.64 6.74
CA ILE A 195 3.75 13.95 5.75
C ILE A 195 3.34 15.43 5.84
N ASN A 196 3.01 15.91 7.05
CA ASN A 196 2.57 17.30 7.24
C ASN A 196 3.67 18.31 6.90
N TYR A 197 4.91 18.02 7.28
CA TYR A 197 6.07 18.85 6.94
C TYR A 197 6.25 19.00 5.42
N PHE A 198 6.26 17.88 4.69
CA PHE A 198 6.43 17.94 3.23
C PHE A 198 5.20 18.52 2.53
N ALA A 199 4.00 18.24 3.03
CA ALA A 199 2.77 18.81 2.50
C ALA A 199 2.83 20.34 2.54
N ASP A 200 3.25 20.92 3.67
CA ASP A 200 3.44 22.38 3.79
C ASP A 200 4.51 22.90 2.81
N LYS A 201 5.70 22.27 2.76
CA LYS A 201 6.81 22.71 1.89
C LYS A 201 6.45 22.69 0.40
N PHE A 202 5.67 21.71 -0.06
CA PHE A 202 5.31 21.59 -1.48
C PHE A 202 4.09 22.43 -1.86
N THR A 203 3.10 22.50 -0.98
CA THR A 203 1.82 23.16 -1.30
C THR A 203 1.81 24.63 -0.90
N LYS A 204 2.73 25.06 -0.02
CA LYS A 204 2.81 26.41 0.55
C LYS A 204 1.48 26.82 1.20
N GLY A 205 0.87 25.90 1.94
CA GLY A 205 -0.42 26.11 2.62
C GLY A 205 -1.65 26.11 1.72
N LYS A 206 -1.55 25.64 0.47
CA LYS A 206 -2.74 25.44 -0.38
C LYS A 206 -3.61 24.31 0.19
N PRO A 207 -4.95 24.46 0.15
CA PRO A 207 -5.85 23.42 0.64
C PRO A 207 -5.67 22.15 -0.19
N LEU A 208 -5.54 21.02 0.51
CA LEU A 208 -5.49 19.69 -0.09
C LEU A 208 -6.89 19.07 -0.11
N SER A 209 -7.08 18.08 -0.98
CA SER A 209 -8.35 17.37 -1.06
C SER A 209 -8.61 16.54 0.19
N CYS A 210 -9.89 16.28 0.49
CA CYS A 210 -10.31 15.45 1.63
C CYS A 210 -9.68 14.04 1.61
N GLY A 211 -9.37 13.50 0.43
CA GLY A 211 -8.74 12.19 0.25
C GLY A 211 -7.20 12.19 0.28
N PHE A 212 -6.55 13.35 0.44
CA PHE A 212 -5.08 13.43 0.42
C PHE A 212 -4.43 12.57 1.50
N ALA A 213 -4.99 12.60 2.72
CA ALA A 213 -4.48 11.85 3.86
C ALA A 213 -4.58 10.32 3.64
N SER A 214 -5.75 9.85 3.20
CA SER A 214 -5.97 8.45 2.82
C SER A 214 -4.98 8.02 1.76
N ARG A 215 -4.85 8.83 0.70
CA ARG A 215 -3.96 8.51 -0.41
C ARG A 215 -2.50 8.44 0.01
N CYS A 216 -2.04 9.33 0.88
CA CYS A 216 -0.69 9.25 1.43
C CYS A 216 -0.50 7.97 2.23
N THR A 217 -1.50 7.60 3.04
CA THR A 217 -1.48 6.39 3.85
C THR A 217 -1.40 5.13 2.98
N GLU A 218 -2.27 5.00 1.98
CA GLU A 218 -2.23 3.90 1.01
C GLU A 218 -0.87 3.77 0.33
N LEU A 219 -0.29 4.89 -0.12
CA LEU A 219 1.01 4.89 -0.77
C LEU A 219 2.13 4.48 0.18
N VAL A 220 2.13 4.95 1.43
CA VAL A 220 3.11 4.54 2.46
C VAL A 220 2.98 3.04 2.73
N LEU A 221 1.78 2.54 2.99
CA LEU A 221 1.57 1.12 3.29
C LEU A 221 1.93 0.23 2.10
N GLY A 222 1.62 0.66 0.87
CA GLY A 222 2.01 -0.05 -0.34
C GLY A 222 3.53 -0.18 -0.54
N THR A 223 4.35 0.68 0.08
CA THR A 223 5.81 0.53 0.04
C THR A 223 6.32 -0.65 0.87
N LEU A 224 5.55 -1.14 1.84
CA LEU A 224 5.99 -2.21 2.76
C LEU A 224 6.16 -3.55 2.04
N GLU A 225 5.35 -3.83 1.03
CA GLU A 225 5.35 -5.12 0.34
C GLU A 225 6.59 -5.31 -0.53
N ALA A 226 7.05 -4.25 -1.21
CA ALA A 226 8.14 -4.36 -2.17
C ALA A 226 9.52 -4.08 -1.55
N ILE A 227 10.40 -5.09 -1.63
CA ILE A 227 11.77 -5.08 -1.09
C ILE A 227 12.58 -3.86 -1.54
N LYS A 228 12.35 -3.38 -2.77
CA LYS A 228 13.07 -2.22 -3.33
C LYS A 228 12.89 -0.93 -2.52
N PHE A 229 11.85 -0.82 -1.68
CA PHE A 229 11.66 0.38 -0.86
C PHE A 229 12.49 0.41 0.40
N LEU A 230 13.02 -0.75 0.85
CA LEU A 230 13.86 -0.85 2.03
C LEU A 230 15.20 -0.09 1.89
N GLN A 231 15.61 0.25 0.67
CA GLN A 231 16.80 1.06 0.40
C GLN A 231 16.58 2.57 0.60
N PHE A 232 15.32 3.03 0.68
CA PHE A 232 14.98 4.45 0.82
C PHE A 232 14.68 4.78 2.28
N ARG A 233 15.06 6.00 2.69
CA ARG A 233 14.77 6.49 4.04
C ARG A 233 13.29 6.85 4.20
N PRO A 234 12.74 6.78 5.43
CA PRO A 234 11.39 7.23 5.72
C PRO A 234 11.09 8.66 5.22
N SER A 235 12.04 9.60 5.35
CA SER A 235 11.91 10.96 4.79
C SER A 235 11.79 10.98 3.26
N GLU A 236 12.51 10.10 2.57
CA GLU A 236 12.51 10.01 1.10
C GLU A 236 11.17 9.46 0.62
N ILE A 237 10.70 8.38 1.24
CA ILE A 237 9.37 7.80 0.96
C ILE A 237 8.29 8.86 1.19
N ALA A 238 8.30 9.55 2.33
CA ALA A 238 7.30 10.56 2.66
C ALA A 238 7.24 11.71 1.64
N ALA A 239 8.39 12.23 1.23
CA ALA A 239 8.45 13.31 0.25
C ALA A 239 7.85 12.88 -1.12
N VAL A 240 8.18 11.66 -1.59
CA VAL A 240 7.61 11.15 -2.85
C VAL A 240 6.12 10.86 -2.73
N VAL A 241 5.67 10.29 -1.61
CA VAL A 241 4.26 10.03 -1.31
C VAL A 241 3.45 11.32 -1.40
N VAL A 242 3.87 12.35 -0.64
CA VAL A 242 3.18 13.65 -0.59
C VAL A 242 3.12 14.30 -1.96
N LEU A 243 4.25 14.33 -2.68
CA LEU A 243 4.28 14.87 -4.03
C LEU A 243 3.36 14.09 -4.98
N SER A 244 3.36 12.76 -4.91
CA SER A 244 2.53 11.92 -5.78
C SER A 244 1.04 12.14 -5.52
N ALA A 245 0.63 12.19 -4.25
CA ALA A 245 -0.75 12.49 -3.87
C ALA A 245 -1.17 13.93 -4.25
N ALA A 246 -0.26 14.91 -4.15
CA ALA A 246 -0.51 16.30 -4.56
C ALA A 246 -0.64 16.45 -6.09
N VAL A 247 0.08 15.63 -6.86
CA VAL A 247 0.00 15.63 -8.33
C VAL A 247 -1.30 14.99 -8.82
N GLU A 248 -1.72 13.88 -8.18
CA GLU A 248 -3.00 13.21 -8.50
C GLU A 248 -4.21 14.11 -8.20
N SER A 249 -4.11 14.98 -7.18
CA SER A 249 -5.12 16.01 -6.88
C SER A 249 -5.04 17.24 -7.80
N HIS A 250 -4.21 17.21 -8.83
CA HIS A 250 -3.96 18.31 -9.79
C HIS A 250 -3.48 19.62 -9.15
N VAL A 251 -2.89 19.56 -7.95
CA VAL A 251 -2.40 20.75 -7.25
C VAL A 251 -1.04 21.20 -7.79
N LEU A 252 -0.19 20.23 -8.20
CA LEU A 252 1.21 20.46 -8.58
C LEU A 252 1.63 19.59 -9.78
N ASP A 253 2.67 20.04 -10.49
CA ASP A 253 3.50 19.18 -11.35
C ASP A 253 4.67 18.62 -10.53
N PHE A 254 4.92 17.31 -10.62
CA PHE A 254 5.90 16.62 -9.77
C PHE A 254 7.30 17.21 -9.94
N SER A 255 7.75 17.31 -11.20
CA SER A 255 9.11 17.76 -11.54
C SER A 255 9.32 19.21 -11.13
N SER A 256 8.34 20.07 -11.42
CA SER A 256 8.39 21.50 -11.08
C SER A 256 8.40 21.73 -9.57
N ALA A 257 7.54 21.02 -8.82
CA ALA A 257 7.48 21.13 -7.36
C ALA A 257 8.78 20.60 -6.70
N LEU A 258 9.33 19.50 -7.19
CA LEU A 258 10.57 18.93 -6.70
C LEU A 258 11.76 19.87 -6.93
N ILE A 259 11.87 20.46 -8.13
CA ILE A 259 12.94 21.42 -8.45
C ILE A 259 12.82 22.67 -7.57
N ALA A 260 11.61 23.21 -7.44
CA ALA A 260 11.36 24.44 -6.67
C ALA A 260 11.47 24.26 -5.15
N SER A 261 11.38 23.02 -4.66
CA SER A 261 11.46 22.72 -3.23
C SER A 261 12.88 22.87 -2.68
N ASN A 262 12.99 23.47 -1.50
CA ASN A 262 14.19 23.49 -0.68
C ASN A 262 14.01 22.51 0.50
N ILE A 263 14.13 21.22 0.20
CA ILE A 263 13.96 20.14 1.16
C ILE A 263 15.31 19.50 1.49
N PRO A 264 15.52 19.01 2.73
CA PRO A 264 16.78 18.41 3.17
C PRO A 264 16.91 16.94 2.72
N VAL A 265 16.43 16.60 1.53
CA VAL A 265 16.43 15.23 0.98
C VAL A 265 17.05 15.23 -0.42
N ASP A 266 17.83 14.19 -0.71
CA ASP A 266 18.48 14.04 -2.02
C ASP A 266 17.47 13.86 -3.15
N LYS A 267 17.48 14.78 -4.11
CA LYS A 267 16.48 14.82 -5.21
C LYS A 267 16.60 13.63 -6.16
N GLU A 268 17.79 13.06 -6.29
CA GLU A 268 18.00 11.90 -7.16
C GLU A 268 17.43 10.62 -6.52
N ASN A 269 17.57 10.44 -5.19
CA ASN A 269 16.88 9.38 -4.47
C ASN A 269 15.35 9.51 -4.55
N LEU A 270 14.81 10.73 -4.50
CA LEU A 270 13.37 10.95 -4.68
C LEU A 270 12.90 10.53 -6.08
N ARG A 271 13.70 10.80 -7.12
CA ARG A 271 13.41 10.35 -8.48
C ARG A 271 13.39 8.82 -8.58
N ARG A 272 14.41 8.14 -8.03
CA ARG A 272 14.49 6.67 -7.98
C ARG A 272 13.33 6.05 -7.19
N CYS A 273 12.96 6.64 -6.06
CA CYS A 273 11.85 6.17 -5.24
C CYS A 273 10.51 6.32 -6.00
N ARG A 274 10.33 7.40 -6.77
CA ARG A 274 9.14 7.54 -7.63
C ARG A 274 9.11 6.48 -8.74
N GLU A 275 10.23 6.24 -9.40
CA GLU A 275 10.34 5.19 -10.43
C GLU A 275 9.97 3.83 -9.84
N ALA A 276 10.49 3.51 -8.65
CA ALA A 276 10.13 2.30 -7.92
C ALA A 276 8.61 2.22 -7.66
N MET A 277 7.97 3.31 -7.21
CA MET A 277 6.50 3.37 -7.02
C MET A 277 5.72 3.14 -8.31
N GLN A 278 6.22 3.62 -9.44
CA GLN A 278 5.59 3.40 -10.74
C GLN A 278 5.75 1.97 -11.25
N GLU A 279 6.91 1.35 -11.00
CA GLU A 279 7.17 -0.04 -11.37
C GLU A 279 6.27 -1.03 -10.63
N VAL A 280 5.96 -0.76 -9.36
CA VAL A 280 5.07 -1.60 -8.55
C VAL A 280 3.60 -1.20 -8.64
N GLY A 281 3.26 -0.21 -9.48
CA GLY A 281 1.87 0.20 -9.72
C GLY A 281 1.24 1.05 -8.62
N LEU A 282 2.01 1.57 -7.65
CA LEU A 282 1.49 2.45 -6.60
C LEU A 282 1.10 3.83 -7.15
N VAL A 283 1.84 4.33 -8.14
CA VAL A 283 1.60 5.64 -8.77
C VAL A 283 1.52 5.48 -10.28
N LYS A 284 0.65 6.25 -10.93
CA LYS A 284 0.53 6.25 -12.40
C LYS A 284 1.86 6.64 -13.06
N LYS A 285 2.24 5.91 -14.11
CA LYS A 285 3.25 6.40 -15.05
C LYS A 285 2.68 7.65 -15.71
N ASN A 286 3.51 8.69 -15.82
CA ASN A 286 3.11 9.83 -16.63
C ASN A 286 3.02 9.31 -18.06
N GLU A 287 1.80 9.13 -18.59
CA GLU A 287 1.62 9.07 -20.03
C GLU A 287 2.13 10.41 -20.54
N GLU A 288 3.26 10.39 -21.25
CA GLU A 288 3.72 11.55 -21.97
C GLU A 288 2.55 12.04 -22.83
N ARG A 289 2.01 13.22 -22.52
CA ARG A 289 1.06 13.94 -23.38
C ARG A 289 1.77 14.46 -24.64
N ASN A 290 2.57 13.61 -25.28
CA ASN A 290 3.22 13.81 -26.56
C ASN A 290 2.68 12.79 -27.57
N ALA A 291 1.37 12.67 -27.65
CA ALA A 291 0.70 12.20 -28.85
C ALA A 291 -0.29 13.30 -29.25
N SER A 292 0.18 14.23 -30.08
CA SER A 292 -0.72 15.00 -30.93
C SER A 292 -1.69 14.03 -31.62
N PRO A 293 -3.00 14.31 -31.70
CA PRO A 293 -3.87 13.48 -32.50
C PRO A 293 -3.44 13.67 -33.96
N SER A 294 -2.64 12.73 -34.47
CA SER A 294 -2.33 12.67 -35.89
C SER A 294 -3.64 12.33 -36.60
N VAL A 295 -4.28 13.37 -37.11
CA VAL A 295 -5.36 13.28 -38.10
C VAL A 295 -4.84 12.38 -39.23
N PRO A 296 -5.52 11.27 -39.57
CA PRO A 296 -5.10 10.47 -40.71
C PRO A 296 -5.32 11.30 -41.99
N ASN A 297 -4.21 11.67 -42.63
CA ASN A 297 -4.23 12.31 -43.95
C ASN A 297 -4.93 11.38 -44.95
N SER A 298 -6.10 11.78 -45.41
CA SER A 298 -6.72 11.17 -46.59
C SER A 298 -5.83 11.43 -47.80
N PRO A 299 -5.47 10.42 -48.63
CA PRO A 299 -4.66 10.66 -49.81
C PRO A 299 -5.55 11.14 -50.96
N SER A 300 -5.42 12.42 -51.32
CA SER A 300 -5.99 12.97 -52.55
C SER A 300 -5.04 12.77 -53.73
N GLY A 301 -5.38 11.81 -54.58
CA GLY A 301 -5.38 11.92 -56.05
C GLY A 301 -4.06 11.90 -56.83
N VAL A 302 -3.84 10.85 -57.64
CA VAL A 302 -3.30 10.98 -59.00
C VAL A 302 -4.04 9.99 -59.91
N LEU A 303 -4.61 10.52 -60.99
CA LEU A 303 -5.26 9.84 -62.11
C LEU A 303 -4.21 9.14 -62.99
N ASP A 304 -4.55 8.00 -63.60
CA ASP A 304 -4.50 7.94 -65.06
C ASP A 304 -5.32 6.81 -65.69
N THR A 305 -5.80 7.15 -66.87
CA THR A 305 -6.95 6.62 -67.61
C THR A 305 -6.69 5.40 -68.51
N SER A 306 -7.79 4.68 -68.82
CA SER A 306 -8.18 3.97 -70.06
C SER A 306 -8.93 2.67 -69.69
N CYS A 307 -10.04 2.22 -70.28
CA CYS A 307 -10.68 2.45 -71.58
C CYS A 307 -12.12 1.90 -71.52
N PHE A 308 -13.06 2.62 -72.14
CA PHE A 308 -14.27 2.21 -72.92
C PHE A 308 -15.20 1.08 -72.40
N SER A 309 -16.55 1.17 -72.45
CA SER A 309 -17.39 1.76 -73.50
C SER A 309 -18.90 1.72 -73.14
N PHE A 310 -19.65 2.76 -73.60
CA PHE A 310 -21.01 2.80 -74.21
C PHE A 310 -22.24 2.24 -73.44
N ARG A 311 -23.47 2.80 -73.48
CA ARG A 311 -24.10 3.94 -74.18
C ARG A 311 -25.52 4.22 -73.59
N THR A 312 -25.88 5.51 -73.51
CA THR A 312 -27.18 6.19 -73.76
C THR A 312 -28.51 5.82 -73.06
N ASP A 313 -29.00 6.82 -72.31
CA ASP A 313 -30.27 7.57 -72.44
C ASP A 313 -31.58 7.15 -71.73
N ASN A 314 -32.06 8.13 -70.95
CA ASN A 314 -33.42 8.68 -70.83
C ASN A 314 -34.58 7.79 -70.35
N ASN A 315 -35.20 8.11 -69.20
CA ASN A 315 -36.38 8.99 -69.13
C ASN A 315 -37.07 9.01 -67.74
N GLN A 316 -37.60 10.21 -67.46
CA GLN A 316 -38.72 10.65 -66.62
C GLN A 316 -39.66 9.63 -65.94
N THR A 317 -40.06 9.99 -64.73
CA THR A 317 -41.27 9.60 -63.95
C THR A 317 -42.56 9.63 -64.80
N PRO A 318 -43.58 8.80 -64.52
CA PRO A 318 -44.75 9.23 -63.72
C PRO A 318 -45.36 8.07 -62.90
N GLY A 319 -46.36 8.20 -62.00
CA GLY A 319 -47.34 9.24 -61.78
C GLY A 319 -48.16 8.98 -60.51
N SER A 320 -49.02 9.96 -60.21
CA SER A 320 -50.01 10.08 -59.13
C SER A 320 -51.01 8.91 -59.07
N SER A 321 -51.67 8.64 -57.94
CA SER A 321 -52.96 9.29 -57.61
C SER A 321 -53.48 8.95 -56.20
N GLN A 322 -54.36 9.86 -55.75
CA GLN A 322 -55.03 10.01 -54.46
C GLN A 322 -55.99 8.87 -54.09
N GLU A 323 -56.28 8.73 -52.78
CA GLU A 323 -57.63 8.73 -52.14
C GLU A 323 -57.48 8.29 -50.66
N ASN A 324 -57.75 9.12 -49.65
CA ASN A 324 -59.02 9.61 -49.07
C ASN A 324 -59.44 8.86 -47.78
N ASN A 325 -59.46 9.62 -46.68
CA ASN A 325 -60.47 9.67 -45.60
C ASN A 325 -60.79 8.42 -44.73
N ASN A 326 -60.50 8.48 -43.42
CA ASN A 326 -61.37 9.06 -42.37
C ASN A 326 -61.03 8.56 -40.95
N ASN A 327 -60.82 9.54 -40.04
CA ASN A 327 -61.31 9.68 -38.66
C ASN A 327 -61.92 8.47 -37.92
N ASN A 328 -61.46 8.14 -36.71
CA ASN A 328 -61.96 8.71 -35.44
C ASN A 328 -61.49 7.96 -34.16
N ASN A 329 -61.21 8.78 -33.13
CA ASN A 329 -61.56 8.64 -31.70
C ASN A 329 -60.83 7.71 -30.70
N GLN A 330 -60.43 8.39 -29.61
CA GLN A 330 -60.59 8.05 -28.17
C GLN A 330 -59.81 6.84 -27.63
N ALA A 331 -59.46 6.72 -26.34
CA ALA A 331 -59.29 7.57 -25.17
C ALA A 331 -58.67 6.65 -24.08
N TYR A 332 -58.33 7.23 -22.92
CA TYR A 332 -58.13 6.62 -21.59
C TYR A 332 -56.70 6.52 -21.01
N THR A 333 -56.51 7.34 -19.98
CA THR A 333 -55.68 7.17 -18.78
C THR A 333 -56.52 6.48 -17.66
N PRO A 334 -56.08 6.38 -16.38
CA PRO A 334 -55.18 5.38 -15.81
C PRO A 334 -55.81 4.68 -14.56
N ALA A 335 -55.01 3.89 -13.82
CA ALA A 335 -55.03 3.67 -12.35
C ALA A 335 -55.13 2.20 -11.88
N SER A 336 -54.28 1.85 -10.91
CA SER A 336 -54.53 0.94 -9.76
C SER A 336 -53.32 1.02 -8.81
N LYS A 337 -53.40 1.71 -7.67
CA LYS A 337 -53.89 1.31 -6.32
C LYS A 337 -52.96 0.36 -5.54
N ARG A 338 -52.47 0.90 -4.40
CA ARG A 338 -52.00 0.23 -3.16
C ARG A 338 -52.92 -0.92 -2.74
N THR A 339 -52.46 -1.86 -1.90
CA THR A 339 -52.85 -2.04 -0.46
C THR A 339 -52.23 -3.31 0.20
N ARG A 340 -51.67 -3.12 1.39
CA ARG A 340 -51.56 -3.94 2.64
C ARG A 340 -50.68 -5.20 2.83
N LEU A 341 -50.04 -5.13 4.01
CA LEU A 341 -49.61 -6.15 4.97
C LEU A 341 -50.71 -7.16 5.38
N ASP A 342 -50.31 -8.39 5.72
CA ASP A 342 -50.39 -8.94 7.09
C ASP A 342 -49.70 -10.32 7.19
N ALA A 343 -49.26 -10.61 8.42
CA ALA A 343 -48.73 -11.85 9.01
C ALA A 343 -47.21 -11.90 9.27
#